data_AF-A0AAD1TCF3-F1
#
_entry.id   AF-A0AAD1TCF3-F1
#
_cell.length_a   1.000
_cell.length_b   1.000
_cell.length_c   1.000
_cell.angle_alpha   90.00
_cell.angle_beta   90.00
_cell.angle_gamma   90.00
#
_symmetry.space_group_name_H-M   'P 1'
#
loop_
_entity.id
_entity.type
_entity.pdbx_description
1 polymer ?
#
loop_
_entity_poly.entity_id
_entity_poly.type
_entity_poly.pdbx_seq_one_letter_code
_entity_poly.pdbx_strand_id
1 'polypeptide(L)'
;MSYLQSESPSDSLYRKAGPCLQTSLGKTQKKACHLLLEELQMDLQPFYMQIPSRPWILGSEIIHVISDKVENFSHYLCKVRDPVCQVLRAQTERMLIIEYVKALIHGKLVCKNSRERQLLAERMCADAEVLSATLSRMGLEQSTLCIPLILSLQELFALKDPSLLSLEVSGLMTMFPDIRFEIVGAENSVGMKQTNCLYNIITLPIPCKISDQSL
;
A
#
# COMPACT_ATOMS: atom_id res chain seq x y z
N MET A 1 -56.83 24.49 -31.97
CA MET A 1 -55.94 23.68 -32.83
C MET A 1 -54.54 23.78 -32.28
N SER A 2 -53.99 22.61 -31.96
CA SER A 2 -52.76 22.40 -31.20
C SER A 2 -51.53 22.64 -32.10
N TYR A 3 -50.56 23.43 -31.65
CA TYR A 3 -49.27 23.53 -32.33
C TYR A 3 -48.42 22.30 -31.96
N LEU A 4 -48.08 21.50 -32.97
CA LEU A 4 -47.13 20.40 -32.86
C LEU A 4 -45.71 20.97 -32.76
N GLN A 5 -45.08 20.79 -31.61
CA GLN A 5 -43.64 21.01 -31.43
C GLN A 5 -42.90 19.85 -32.12
N SER A 6 -42.23 20.15 -33.23
CA SER A 6 -41.33 19.21 -33.90
C SER A 6 -39.99 19.20 -33.14
N GLU A 7 -39.76 18.17 -32.33
CA GLU A 7 -38.41 17.88 -31.83
C GLU A 7 -37.56 17.33 -32.99
N SER A 8 -36.43 17.98 -33.27
CA SER A 8 -35.48 17.53 -34.30
C SER A 8 -34.76 16.25 -33.83
N PRO A 9 -34.64 15.20 -34.67
CA PRO A 9 -34.01 13.92 -34.27
C PRO A 9 -32.54 14.03 -33.87
N SER A 10 -31.86 15.10 -34.30
CA SER A 10 -30.42 15.34 -34.11
C SER A 10 -30.03 15.65 -32.67
N ASP A 11 -30.85 16.37 -31.90
CA ASP A 11 -30.48 16.80 -30.53
C ASP A 11 -30.43 15.65 -29.52
N SER A 12 -31.20 14.57 -29.76
CA SER A 12 -31.24 13.40 -28.88
C SER A 12 -29.98 12.53 -28.99
N LEU A 13 -29.35 12.48 -30.18
CA LEU A 13 -28.19 11.64 -30.47
C LEU A 13 -26.91 12.23 -29.88
N TYR A 14 -26.72 13.56 -29.94
CA TYR A 14 -25.57 14.22 -29.32
C TYR A 14 -25.62 14.17 -27.79
N ARG A 15 -26.82 14.31 -27.20
CA ARG A 15 -27.01 14.20 -25.74
C ARG A 15 -26.75 12.78 -25.22
N LYS A 16 -26.95 11.75 -26.06
CA LYS A 16 -26.67 10.34 -25.72
C LYS A 16 -25.23 9.91 -26.03
N ALA A 17 -24.58 10.54 -27.02
CA ALA A 17 -23.17 10.31 -27.36
C ALA A 17 -22.21 10.91 -26.31
N GLY A 18 -22.55 12.07 -25.72
CA GLY A 18 -21.73 12.72 -24.68
C GLY A 18 -21.43 11.83 -23.46
N PRO A 19 -22.44 11.21 -22.81
CA PRO A 19 -22.24 10.29 -21.69
C PRO A 19 -21.44 9.03 -22.07
N CYS A 20 -21.61 8.53 -23.30
CA CYS A 20 -20.89 7.36 -23.81
C CYS A 20 -19.39 7.65 -24.03
N LEU A 21 -19.08 8.82 -24.63
CA LEU A 21 -17.71 9.26 -24.87
C LEU A 21 -16.96 9.55 -23.57
N GLN A 22 -17.59 10.24 -22.61
CA GLN A 22 -16.98 10.51 -21.30
C GLN A 22 -16.70 9.22 -20.52
N THR A 23 -17.62 8.24 -20.62
CA THR A 23 -17.42 6.92 -20.01
C THR A 23 -16.26 6.17 -20.68
N SER A 24 -16.17 6.18 -22.01
CA SER A 24 -15.08 5.54 -22.76
C SER A 24 -13.72 6.19 -22.46
N LEU A 25 -13.68 7.52 -22.41
CA LEU A 25 -12.49 8.28 -22.04
C LEU A 25 -12.05 7.95 -20.61
N GLY A 26 -12.98 7.95 -19.65
CA GLY A 26 -12.68 7.59 -18.26
C GLY A 26 -12.15 6.16 -18.11
N LYS A 27 -12.70 5.19 -18.86
CA LYS A 27 -12.18 3.81 -18.89
C LYS A 27 -10.76 3.75 -19.47
N THR A 28 -10.53 4.45 -20.58
CA THR A 28 -9.22 4.49 -21.24
C THR A 28 -8.17 5.11 -20.33
N GLN A 29 -8.50 6.22 -19.68
CA GLN A 29 -7.63 6.90 -18.73
C GLN A 29 -7.29 6.01 -17.53
N LYS A 30 -8.28 5.34 -16.93
CA LYS A 30 -8.05 4.38 -15.85
C LYS A 30 -7.10 3.25 -16.27
N LYS A 31 -7.29 2.71 -17.48
CA LYS A 31 -6.41 1.66 -18.03
C LYS A 31 -4.99 2.17 -18.25
N ALA A 32 -4.83 3.39 -18.76
CA ALA A 32 -3.51 4.01 -18.92
C ALA A 32 -2.81 4.22 -17.58
N CYS A 33 -3.51 4.77 -16.57
CA CYS A 33 -2.94 4.92 -15.22
C CYS A 33 -2.52 3.58 -14.62
N HIS A 34 -3.33 2.53 -14.81
CA HIS A 34 -3.01 1.20 -14.33
C HIS A 34 -1.73 0.63 -14.96
N LEU A 35 -1.60 0.70 -16.29
CA LEU A 35 -0.39 0.24 -17.00
C LEU A 35 0.87 1.01 -16.57
N LEU A 36 0.74 2.33 -16.34
CA LEU A 36 1.86 3.15 -15.86
C LEU A 36 2.29 2.76 -14.45
N LEU A 37 1.33 2.47 -13.58
CA LEU A 37 1.62 2.00 -12.21
C LEU A 37 2.24 0.60 -12.21
N GLU A 38 1.80 -0.30 -13.09
CA GLU A 38 2.43 -1.62 -13.25
C GLU A 38 3.89 -1.49 -13.71
N GLU A 39 4.18 -0.59 -14.64
CA GLU A 39 5.55 -0.31 -15.09
C GLU A 39 6.42 0.21 -13.94
N LEU A 40 5.91 1.18 -13.16
CA LEU A 40 6.61 1.66 -11.97
C LEU A 40 6.84 0.54 -10.95
N GLN A 41 5.82 -0.27 -10.68
CA GLN A 41 5.93 -1.39 -9.75
C GLN A 41 7.01 -2.37 -10.17
N MET A 42 7.08 -2.72 -11.46
CA MET A 42 8.13 -3.59 -12.01
C MET A 42 9.52 -3.00 -11.83
N ASP A 43 9.70 -1.70 -12.06
CA ASP A 43 10.98 -1.00 -11.87
C ASP A 43 11.39 -0.93 -10.38
N LEU A 44 10.42 -0.86 -9.46
CA LEU A 44 10.68 -0.83 -8.02
C LEU A 44 10.90 -2.22 -7.40
N GLN A 45 10.38 -3.28 -8.01
CA GLN A 45 10.38 -4.63 -7.47
C GLN A 45 11.77 -5.14 -7.02
N PRO A 46 12.87 -4.92 -7.76
CA PRO A 46 14.21 -5.35 -7.34
C PRO A 46 14.69 -4.70 -6.04
N PHE A 47 14.21 -3.50 -5.73
CA PHE A 47 14.53 -2.78 -4.49
C PHE A 47 13.71 -3.32 -3.32
N TYR A 48 12.42 -3.58 -3.53
CA TYR A 48 11.56 -4.21 -2.52
C TYR A 48 12.02 -5.62 -2.15
N MET A 49 12.56 -6.40 -3.09
CA MET A 49 13.11 -7.73 -2.80
C MET A 49 14.33 -7.70 -1.87
N GLN A 50 14.96 -6.54 -1.69
CA GLN A 50 16.05 -6.33 -0.75
C GLN A 50 15.54 -5.95 0.65
N ILE A 51 14.22 -5.91 0.85
CA ILE A 51 13.54 -5.61 2.11
C ILE A 51 12.72 -6.82 2.55
N PRO A 52 12.80 -7.24 3.82
CA PRO A 52 13.83 -6.91 4.79
C PRO A 52 15.14 -7.64 4.51
N SER A 53 16.26 -6.94 4.71
CA SER A 53 17.61 -7.51 4.70
C SER A 53 18.49 -6.87 5.76
N ARG A 54 19.65 -7.47 6.05
CA ARG A 54 20.61 -6.91 7.01
C ARG A 54 21.17 -5.55 6.54
N PRO A 55 21.56 -5.35 5.27
CA PRO A 55 21.93 -4.03 4.76
C PRO A 55 20.82 -2.98 4.95
N TRP A 56 19.55 -3.37 4.71
CA TRP A 56 18.41 -2.47 4.92
C TRP A 56 18.30 -2.00 6.38
N ILE A 57 18.36 -2.93 7.35
CA ILE A 57 18.32 -2.59 8.79
C ILE A 57 19.49 -1.67 9.17
N LEU A 58 20.68 -1.89 8.60
CA LEU A 58 21.89 -1.12 8.92
C LEU A 58 21.97 0.23 8.20
N GLY A 59 20.93 0.64 7.48
CA GLY A 59 20.87 1.99 6.92
C GLY A 59 21.14 2.10 5.44
N SER A 60 20.85 1.08 4.63
CA SER A 60 21.01 1.21 3.17
C SER A 60 20.11 2.31 2.58
N GLU A 61 20.52 2.85 1.44
CA GLU A 61 19.79 3.88 0.69
C GLU A 61 18.59 3.34 -0.13
N ILE A 62 18.17 2.08 0.07
CA ILE A 62 17.13 1.43 -0.75
C ILE A 62 15.83 2.25 -0.77
N ILE A 63 15.36 2.74 0.38
CA ILE A 63 14.15 3.57 0.44
C ILE A 63 14.35 4.93 -0.22
N HIS A 64 15.53 5.55 -0.12
CA HIS A 64 15.82 6.79 -0.84
C HIS A 64 15.73 6.59 -2.36
N VAL A 65 16.27 5.48 -2.88
CA VAL A 65 16.19 5.15 -4.30
C VAL A 65 14.74 4.92 -4.74
N ILE A 66 13.94 4.20 -3.94
CA ILE A 66 12.51 4.01 -4.20
C ILE A 66 11.79 5.37 -4.22
N SER A 67 12.03 6.21 -3.21
CA SER A 67 11.48 7.55 -3.10
C SER A 67 11.77 8.41 -4.32
N ASP A 68 13.03 8.44 -4.77
CA ASP A 68 13.44 9.23 -5.94
C ASP A 68 12.74 8.74 -7.22
N LYS A 69 12.63 7.43 -7.42
CA LYS A 69 11.93 6.85 -8.58
C LYS A 69 10.45 7.19 -8.57
N VAL A 70 9.79 7.06 -7.42
CA VAL A 70 8.36 7.37 -7.25
C VAL A 70 8.08 8.86 -7.43
N GLU A 71 8.91 9.72 -6.87
CA GLU A 71 8.80 11.17 -7.04
C GLU A 71 8.96 11.58 -8.50
N ASN A 72 9.99 11.06 -9.18
CA ASN A 72 10.20 11.30 -10.61
C ASN A 72 8.99 10.85 -11.44
N PHE A 73 8.48 9.63 -11.20
CA PHE A 73 7.29 9.12 -11.87
C PHE A 73 6.07 10.06 -11.67
N SER A 74 5.83 10.48 -10.43
CA SER A 74 4.74 11.42 -10.10
C SER A 74 4.90 12.76 -10.82
N HIS A 75 6.12 13.31 -10.83
CA HIS A 75 6.43 14.58 -11.48
C HIS A 75 6.17 14.55 -13.00
N TYR A 76 6.56 13.48 -13.69
CA TYR A 76 6.34 13.38 -15.14
C TYR A 76 4.87 13.21 -15.49
N LEU A 77 4.13 12.43 -14.72
CA LEU A 77 2.76 12.09 -15.04
C LEU A 77 1.76 13.15 -14.57
N CYS A 78 2.08 13.94 -13.56
CA CYS A 78 1.25 15.07 -13.12
C CYS A 78 1.30 16.30 -14.02
N LYS A 79 1.88 16.19 -15.23
CA LYS A 79 1.66 17.16 -16.32
C LYS A 79 0.28 17.02 -16.96
N VAL A 80 -0.48 15.98 -16.62
CA VAL A 80 -1.89 15.79 -17.01
C VAL A 80 -2.85 16.64 -16.16
N ARG A 81 -4.14 16.69 -16.56
CA ARG A 81 -5.20 17.44 -15.85
C ARG A 81 -5.26 17.05 -14.36
N ASP A 82 -5.44 18.04 -13.50
CA ASP A 82 -5.38 17.94 -12.04
C ASP A 82 -6.21 16.77 -11.42
N PRO A 83 -7.48 16.52 -11.79
CA PRO A 83 -8.24 15.40 -11.22
C PRO A 83 -7.64 14.01 -11.51
N VAL A 84 -6.93 13.88 -12.64
CA VAL A 84 -6.26 12.63 -13.04
C VAL A 84 -4.98 12.44 -12.24
N CYS A 85 -4.23 13.53 -12.04
CA CYS A 85 -3.01 13.53 -11.25
C CYS A 85 -3.30 13.16 -9.78
N GLN A 86 -4.38 13.68 -9.18
CA GLN A 86 -4.75 13.31 -7.80
C GLN A 86 -5.05 11.82 -7.65
N VAL A 87 -5.82 11.24 -8.58
CA VAL A 87 -6.11 9.80 -8.58
C VAL A 87 -4.82 9.00 -8.73
N LEU A 88 -3.94 9.39 -9.65
CA LEU A 88 -2.68 8.70 -9.88
C LEU A 88 -1.75 8.77 -8.66
N ARG A 89 -1.66 9.93 -8.00
CA ARG A 89 -0.89 10.11 -6.76
C ARG A 89 -1.39 9.19 -5.65
N ALA A 90 -2.70 9.17 -5.40
CA ALA A 90 -3.30 8.28 -4.41
C ALA A 90 -3.08 6.79 -4.73
N GLN A 91 -3.15 6.40 -6.02
CA GLN A 91 -2.84 5.04 -6.44
C GLN A 91 -1.34 4.70 -6.29
N THR A 92 -0.46 5.67 -6.54
CA THR A 92 0.99 5.52 -6.35
C THR A 92 1.33 5.33 -4.88
N GLU A 93 0.76 6.13 -3.99
CA GLU A 93 0.88 5.96 -2.54
C GLU A 93 0.40 4.58 -2.09
N ARG A 94 -0.79 4.16 -2.56
CA ARG A 94 -1.33 2.83 -2.24
C ARG A 94 -0.41 1.71 -2.72
N MET A 95 0.12 1.78 -3.93
CA MET A 95 1.08 0.81 -4.45
C MET A 95 2.35 0.79 -3.60
N LEU A 96 2.91 1.95 -3.27
CA LEU A 96 4.13 2.08 -2.48
C LEU A 96 4.02 1.36 -1.14
N ILE A 97 2.92 1.57 -0.42
CA ILE A 97 2.71 0.93 0.88
C ILE A 97 2.41 -0.57 0.75
N ILE A 98 1.63 -0.98 -0.25
CA ILE A 98 1.33 -2.40 -0.47
C ILE A 98 2.62 -3.17 -0.77
N GLU A 99 3.48 -2.67 -1.64
CA GLU A 99 4.74 -3.34 -1.98
C GLU A 99 5.72 -3.35 -0.81
N TYR A 100 5.77 -2.28 -0.01
CA TYR A 100 6.56 -2.25 1.23
C TYR A 100 6.09 -3.32 2.22
N VAL A 101 4.78 -3.44 2.45
CA VAL A 101 4.23 -4.46 3.35
C VAL A 101 4.41 -5.87 2.79
N LYS A 102 4.19 -6.07 1.49
CA LYS A 102 4.47 -7.37 0.84
C LYS A 102 5.93 -7.75 1.00
N ALA A 103 6.87 -6.82 0.81
CA ALA A 103 8.29 -7.09 1.01
C ALA A 103 8.54 -7.58 2.44
N LEU A 104 7.98 -6.88 3.43
CA LEU A 104 8.06 -7.27 4.84
C LEU A 104 7.42 -8.64 5.15
N ILE A 105 6.32 -9.01 4.50
CA ILE A 105 5.62 -10.29 4.70
C ILE A 105 6.30 -11.46 3.99
N HIS A 106 6.91 -11.23 2.83
CA HIS A 106 7.54 -12.28 2.03
C HIS A 106 9.04 -12.42 2.29
N GLY A 107 9.69 -11.40 2.85
CA GLY A 107 11.11 -11.47 3.13
C GLY A 107 11.46 -12.42 4.27
N LYS A 108 12.71 -12.89 4.28
CA LYS A 108 13.16 -14.01 5.13
C LYS A 108 13.88 -13.55 6.40
N LEU A 109 13.50 -12.40 6.95
CA LEU A 109 14.14 -11.88 8.15
C LEU A 109 13.56 -12.53 9.42
N VAL A 110 14.45 -13.07 10.25
CA VAL A 110 14.11 -13.63 11.56
C VAL A 110 14.79 -12.81 12.66
N CYS A 111 13.99 -12.17 13.51
CA CYS A 111 14.46 -11.50 14.72
C CYS A 111 14.57 -12.52 15.86
N LYS A 112 15.79 -12.78 16.32
CA LYS A 112 16.11 -13.77 17.36
C LYS A 112 15.91 -13.23 18.78
N ASN A 113 15.94 -11.91 18.94
CA ASN A 113 15.87 -11.25 20.24
C ASN A 113 15.17 -9.88 20.12
N SER A 114 14.87 -9.28 21.27
CA SER A 114 14.23 -7.96 21.35
C SER A 114 15.06 -6.84 20.70
N ARG A 115 16.39 -6.91 20.77
CA ARG A 115 17.25 -5.89 20.16
C ARG A 115 17.15 -5.87 18.64
N GLU A 116 17.10 -7.03 18.00
CA GLU A 116 16.91 -7.15 16.55
C GLU A 116 15.54 -6.63 16.12
N ARG A 117 14.48 -6.92 16.88
CA ARG A 117 13.15 -6.34 16.62
C ARG A 117 13.16 -4.82 16.75
N GLN A 118 13.83 -4.30 17.76
CA GLN A 118 13.95 -2.87 17.99
C GLN A 118 14.72 -2.16 16.87
N LEU A 119 15.81 -2.74 16.36
CA LEU A 119 16.55 -2.21 15.22
C LEU A 119 15.70 -2.15 13.95
N LEU A 120 14.89 -3.18 13.71
CA LEU A 120 13.95 -3.17 12.59
C LEU A 120 12.89 -2.08 12.78
N ALA A 121 12.34 -1.95 13.98
CA ALA A 121 11.36 -0.91 14.29
C ALA A 121 11.95 0.51 14.11
N GLU A 122 13.16 0.75 14.60
CA GLU A 122 13.92 1.99 14.36
C GLU A 122 14.10 2.24 12.86
N ARG A 123 14.44 1.21 12.09
CA ARG A 123 14.59 1.34 10.63
C ARG A 123 13.27 1.68 9.93
N MET A 124 12.16 1.06 10.32
CA MET A 124 10.83 1.37 9.76
C MET A 124 10.42 2.82 10.05
N CYS A 125 10.79 3.34 11.22
CA CYS A 125 10.55 4.76 11.55
C CYS A 125 11.35 5.68 10.61
N ALA A 126 12.63 5.40 10.39
CA ALA A 126 13.46 6.16 9.47
C ALA A 126 12.93 6.10 8.02
N ASP A 127 12.49 4.92 7.57
CA ASP A 127 11.87 4.75 6.26
C ASP A 127 10.58 5.58 6.14
N ALA A 128 9.75 5.63 7.21
CA ALA A 128 8.56 6.45 7.26
C ALA A 128 8.86 7.95 7.14
N GLU A 129 9.96 8.45 7.72
CA GLU A 129 10.38 9.85 7.57
C GLU A 129 10.73 10.18 6.12
N VAL A 130 11.49 9.32 5.45
CA VAL A 130 11.87 9.49 4.04
C VAL A 130 10.65 9.46 3.13
N LEU A 131 9.77 8.48 3.34
CA LEU A 131 8.54 8.36 2.57
C LEU A 131 7.59 9.53 2.85
N SER A 132 7.49 10.01 4.09
CA SER A 132 6.66 11.16 4.45
C SER A 132 7.10 12.41 3.68
N ALA A 133 8.41 12.69 3.67
CA ALA A 133 8.95 13.81 2.90
C ALA A 133 8.67 13.65 1.39
N THR A 134 8.73 12.42 0.88
CA THR A 134 8.45 12.11 -0.54
C THR A 134 6.99 12.35 -0.89
N LEU A 135 6.06 11.87 -0.05
CA LEU A 135 4.62 12.08 -0.22
C LEU A 135 4.27 13.57 -0.18
N SER A 136 4.90 14.35 0.71
CA SER A 136 4.75 15.80 0.74
C SER A 136 5.16 16.48 -0.57
N ARG A 137 6.32 16.10 -1.14
CA ARG A 137 6.76 16.62 -2.45
C ARG A 137 5.84 16.20 -3.61
N MET A 138 5.17 15.06 -3.48
CA MET A 138 4.12 14.62 -4.39
C MET A 138 2.76 15.31 -4.12
N GLY A 139 2.64 16.20 -3.14
CA GLY A 139 1.39 16.87 -2.78
C GLY A 139 0.39 15.97 -2.03
N LEU A 140 0.88 14.99 -1.28
CA LEU A 140 0.12 14.05 -0.44
C LEU A 140 0.44 14.23 1.06
N GLU A 141 0.63 15.47 1.50
CA GLU A 141 1.02 15.81 2.88
C GLU A 141 0.06 15.28 3.96
N GLN A 142 -1.21 15.07 3.60
CA GLN A 142 -2.26 14.56 4.49
C GLN A 142 -2.59 13.08 4.24
N SER A 143 -1.63 12.32 3.72
CA SER A 143 -1.75 10.87 3.58
C SER A 143 -2.17 10.22 4.90
N THR A 144 -3.30 9.50 4.88
CA THR A 144 -3.80 8.74 6.04
C THR A 144 -3.50 7.25 5.94
N LEU A 145 -2.78 6.82 4.90
CA LEU A 145 -2.58 5.40 4.59
C LEU A 145 -1.12 4.98 4.79
N CYS A 146 -0.21 5.55 4.00
CA CYS A 146 1.16 5.06 3.93
C CYS A 146 1.91 5.19 5.26
N ILE A 147 2.02 6.41 5.79
CA ILE A 147 2.82 6.66 7.00
C ILE A 147 2.17 6.05 8.25
N PRO A 148 0.85 6.24 8.50
CA PRO A 148 0.21 5.62 9.65
C PRO A 148 0.37 4.09 9.67
N LEU A 149 0.27 3.41 8.52
CA LEU A 149 0.44 1.96 8.47
C LEU A 149 1.87 1.53 8.81
N ILE A 150 2.90 2.21 8.28
CA ILE A 150 4.30 1.87 8.60
C ILE A 150 4.54 2.02 10.10
N LEU A 151 4.04 3.09 10.71
CA LEU A 151 4.18 3.33 12.14
C LEU A 151 3.43 2.29 12.98
N SER A 152 2.20 1.93 12.62
CA SER A 152 1.47 0.87 13.33
C SER A 152 2.16 -0.50 13.19
N LEU A 153 2.76 -0.81 12.04
CA LEU A 153 3.57 -2.02 11.87
C LEU A 153 4.86 -1.94 12.71
N GLN A 154 5.49 -0.77 12.77
CA GLN A 154 6.68 -0.52 13.59
C GLN A 154 6.41 -0.78 15.08
N GLU A 155 5.24 -0.35 15.59
CA GLU A 155 4.82 -0.58 16.97
C GLU A 155 4.69 -2.08 17.29
N LEU A 156 4.19 -2.89 16.35
CA LEU A 156 4.13 -4.36 16.51
C LEU A 156 5.52 -4.96 16.73
N PHE A 157 6.54 -4.46 16.04
CA PHE A 157 7.91 -4.94 16.22
C PHE A 157 8.57 -4.41 17.50
N ALA A 158 8.28 -3.17 17.87
CA ALA A 158 8.77 -2.54 19.11
C ALA A 158 8.08 -3.09 20.38
N LEU A 159 7.05 -3.94 20.22
CA LEU A 159 6.28 -4.50 21.33
C LEU A 159 7.19 -5.21 22.34
N LYS A 160 7.14 -4.72 23.58
CA LYS A 160 7.92 -5.25 24.70
C LYS A 160 7.32 -6.54 25.25
N ASP A 161 5.99 -6.60 25.31
CA ASP A 161 5.22 -7.74 25.81
C ASP A 161 4.55 -8.49 24.65
N PRO A 162 5.09 -9.65 24.23
CA PRO A 162 4.52 -10.44 23.14
C PRO A 162 3.10 -10.96 23.42
N SER A 163 2.63 -10.95 24.66
CA SER A 163 1.27 -11.41 24.99
C SER A 163 0.18 -10.48 24.45
N LEU A 164 0.50 -9.21 24.21
CA LEU A 164 -0.42 -8.21 23.63
C LEU A 164 -0.49 -8.24 22.10
N LEU A 165 0.35 -9.06 21.46
CA LEU A 165 0.51 -9.07 20.02
C LEU A 165 -0.81 -9.34 19.27
N SER A 166 -1.64 -10.26 19.78
CA SER A 166 -2.94 -10.59 19.18
C SER A 166 -3.91 -9.40 19.21
N LEU A 167 -3.88 -8.61 20.27
CA LEU A 167 -4.70 -7.40 20.42
C LEU A 167 -4.25 -6.33 19.44
N GLU A 168 -2.94 -6.05 19.38
CA GLU A 168 -2.39 -5.01 18.50
C GLU A 168 -2.60 -5.35 17.02
N VAL A 169 -2.43 -6.62 16.63
CA VAL A 169 -2.74 -7.08 15.27
C VAL A 169 -4.22 -6.89 14.94
N SER A 170 -5.13 -7.20 15.87
CA SER A 170 -6.56 -6.97 15.67
C SER A 170 -6.89 -5.48 15.49
N GLY A 171 -6.24 -4.60 16.27
CA GLY A 171 -6.34 -3.15 16.14
C GLY A 171 -5.87 -2.66 14.77
N LEU A 172 -4.67 -3.08 14.34
CA LEU A 172 -4.11 -2.77 13.02
C LEU A 172 -5.06 -3.16 11.89
N MET A 173 -5.57 -4.39 11.94
CA MET A 173 -6.51 -4.90 10.95
C MET A 173 -7.75 -4.00 10.87
N THR A 174 -8.29 -3.60 12.02
CA THR A 174 -9.48 -2.74 12.11
C THR A 174 -9.23 -1.34 11.53
N MET A 175 -8.03 -0.77 11.75
CA MET A 175 -7.67 0.55 11.25
C MET A 175 -7.44 0.58 9.73
N PHE A 176 -6.97 -0.52 9.13
CA PHE A 176 -6.61 -0.57 7.71
C PHE A 176 -7.36 -1.67 6.94
N PRO A 177 -8.70 -1.58 6.84
CA PRO A 177 -9.55 -2.65 6.31
C PRO A 177 -9.24 -3.03 4.86
N ASP A 178 -8.93 -2.03 4.02
CA ASP A 178 -8.68 -2.20 2.59
C ASP A 178 -7.38 -2.94 2.28
N ILE A 179 -6.38 -2.79 3.16
CA ILE A 179 -5.07 -3.40 2.97
C ILE A 179 -5.12 -4.88 3.37
N ARG A 180 -6.03 -5.28 4.26
CA ARG A 180 -6.21 -6.68 4.69
C ARG A 180 -6.38 -7.63 3.52
N PHE A 181 -7.22 -7.27 2.54
CA PHE A 181 -7.48 -8.12 1.38
C PHE A 181 -6.27 -8.23 0.45
N GLU A 182 -5.49 -7.15 0.32
CA GLU A 182 -4.27 -7.11 -0.50
C GLU A 182 -3.13 -7.91 0.14
N ILE A 183 -3.09 -7.94 1.47
CA ILE A 183 -2.14 -8.75 2.25
C ILE A 183 -2.52 -10.23 2.23
N VAL A 184 -3.80 -10.57 2.47
CA VAL A 184 -4.30 -11.95 2.58
C VAL A 184 -4.50 -12.61 1.20
N GLY A 185 -4.84 -11.84 0.16
CA GLY A 185 -5.05 -12.35 -1.20
C GLY A 185 -3.80 -12.94 -1.86
N ALA A 186 -2.61 -12.59 -1.36
CA ALA A 186 -1.33 -13.16 -1.82
C ALA A 186 -1.15 -14.63 -1.39
N GLU A 187 -1.89 -15.11 -0.39
CA GLU A 187 -1.73 -16.46 0.18
C GLU A 187 -2.29 -17.59 -0.71
N ASN A 188 -3.23 -17.30 -1.61
CA ASN A 188 -3.92 -18.33 -2.39
C ASN A 188 -3.14 -18.86 -3.60
N SER A 189 -1.87 -18.47 -3.80
CA SER A 189 -1.12 -18.82 -5.01
C SER A 189 0.21 -19.53 -4.82
N VAL A 190 0.77 -19.63 -3.60
CA VAL A 190 2.03 -20.36 -3.40
C VAL A 190 2.06 -21.08 -2.06
N GLY A 191 2.01 -22.42 -2.11
CA GLY A 191 2.28 -23.26 -0.95
C GLY A 191 3.72 -23.12 -0.49
N MET A 192 3.98 -22.22 0.46
CA MET A 192 5.28 -22.07 1.10
C MET A 192 5.12 -21.94 2.61
N LYS A 193 5.50 -23.01 3.33
CA LYS A 193 5.77 -22.93 4.77
C LYS A 193 7.07 -22.13 4.95
N GLN A 194 6.98 -20.85 5.30
CA GLN A 194 8.15 -20.06 5.64
C GLN A 194 7.89 -19.18 6.86
N THR A 195 8.69 -19.42 7.89
CA THR A 195 8.80 -18.67 9.15
C THR A 195 9.32 -17.26 8.90
N ASN A 196 8.44 -16.27 8.81
CA ASN A 196 8.78 -14.84 8.84
C ASN A 196 8.23 -14.22 10.13
N CYS A 197 8.94 -13.27 10.75
CA CYS A 197 8.45 -12.52 11.91
C CYS A 197 7.07 -11.89 11.67
N LEU A 198 6.82 -11.21 10.55
CA LEU A 198 5.52 -10.58 10.29
C LEU A 198 4.42 -11.59 9.95
N TYR A 199 4.74 -12.62 9.16
CA TYR A 199 3.84 -13.73 8.89
C TYR A 199 3.46 -14.46 10.19
N ASN A 200 4.44 -14.78 11.05
CA ASN A 200 4.18 -15.40 12.35
C ASN A 200 3.39 -14.47 13.29
N ILE A 201 3.58 -13.15 13.20
CA ILE A 201 2.82 -12.17 13.97
C ILE A 201 1.36 -12.07 13.49
N ILE A 202 1.10 -12.13 12.17
CA ILE A 202 -0.21 -11.89 11.57
C ILE A 202 -1.02 -13.19 11.33
N THR A 203 -0.37 -14.34 11.10
CA THR A 203 -1.02 -15.59 10.63
C THR A 203 -0.93 -16.78 11.58
N LEU A 204 -0.21 -16.69 12.71
CA LEU A 204 -0.34 -17.74 13.73
C LEU A 204 -1.78 -17.69 14.28
N PRO A 205 -2.46 -18.84 14.39
CA PRO A 205 -3.72 -18.89 15.12
C PRO A 205 -3.44 -18.36 16.52
N ILE A 206 -4.19 -17.34 16.92
CA ILE A 206 -4.24 -16.86 18.31
C ILE A 206 -4.26 -18.11 19.19
N PRO A 207 -3.24 -18.39 20.01
CA PRO A 207 -3.36 -19.46 20.97
C PRO A 207 -4.40 -18.98 21.99
N CYS A 208 -5.67 -19.32 21.76
CA CYS A 208 -6.68 -19.37 22.80
C CYS A 208 -6.25 -20.45 23.80
N LYS A 209 -5.32 -20.10 24.68
CA LYS A 209 -5.22 -20.76 25.97
C LYS A 209 -6.09 -20.01 26.96
N ILE A 210 -7.40 -20.22 26.83
CA ILE A 210 -8.18 -20.39 28.06
C ILE A 210 -7.93 -21.84 28.45
N SER A 211 -6.82 -22.07 29.13
CA SER A 211 -6.66 -23.28 29.92
C SER A 211 -7.47 -23.08 31.19
N ASP A 212 -8.77 -23.31 31.11
CA ASP A 212 -9.52 -23.74 32.28
C ASP A 212 -9.09 -25.17 32.59
N GLN A 213 -8.09 -25.27 33.45
CA GLN A 213 -7.87 -26.43 34.29
C GLN A 213 -7.68 -25.93 35.71
N SER A 214 -8.75 -26.02 36.52
CA SER A 214 -8.85 -26.96 37.63
C SER A 214 -9.67 -26.40 38.80
N LEU A 215 -10.95 -26.77 38.90
CA LEU A 215 -11.58 -27.62 39.94
C LEU A 215 -13.11 -27.46 39.88
#